data_AF-A0A8T4IQC1-F1
#
_entry.id   AF-A0A8T4IQC1-F1
#
_cell.length_a   1.000
_cell.length_b   1.000
_cell.length_c   1.000
_cell.angle_alpha   90.00
_cell.angle_beta   90.00
_cell.angle_gamma   90.00
#
_symmetry.space_group_name_H-M   'P 1'
#
loop_
_entity.id
_entity.type
_entity.pdbx_description
1 polymer ?
#
loop_
_entity_poly.entity_id
_entity_poly.type
_entity_poly.pdbx_seq_one_letter_code
_entity_poly.pdbx_strand_id
1 'polypeptide(L)'
;WADQHREQIAETWPEMPEEVTDRPADVWEPLLAVADAAGGEWPKRARAACVELVNAAKADDKGSTGIRLLTDLRDQVFNGIDRLPTVAVLDRLLALDEAPWADMGGKPLNARGLSKLLREYMTSDNTPVVARNIKTGGTVLKGYYAADLHDAWQRYCPPPPENPLLPLPPLPPWSQA
;
A
#
# COMPACT_ATOMS: atom_id res chain seq x y z
N TRP A 1 34.83 8.95 15.88
CA TRP A 1 34.42 7.71 15.19
C TRP A 1 34.07 7.96 13.73
N ALA A 2 33.01 8.72 13.41
CA ALA A 2 32.65 9.02 12.02
C ALA A 2 33.78 9.68 11.22
N ASP A 3 34.47 10.67 11.81
CA ASP A 3 35.65 11.31 11.16
C ASP A 3 36.83 10.37 10.95
N GLN A 4 36.95 9.29 11.74
CA GLN A 4 38.04 8.31 11.62
C GLN A 4 37.75 7.26 10.54
N HIS A 5 36.48 7.05 10.18
CA HIS A 5 36.06 6.02 9.21
C HIS A 5 35.49 6.64 7.93
N ARG A 6 35.56 7.98 7.79
CA ARG A 6 35.02 8.74 6.65
C ARG A 6 35.59 8.26 5.32
N GLU A 7 36.91 8.16 5.20
CA GLU A 7 37.57 7.75 3.95
C GLU A 7 37.23 6.30 3.60
N GLN A 8 37.26 5.42 4.60
CA GLN A 8 36.89 4.01 4.43
C GLN A 8 35.44 3.84 3.96
N ILE A 9 34.48 4.56 4.55
CA ILE A 9 33.07 4.49 4.15
C ILE A 9 32.84 5.14 2.77
N ALA A 10 33.58 6.21 2.44
CA ALA A 10 33.46 6.89 1.16
C ALA A 10 34.01 6.07 -0.03
N GLU A 11 34.98 5.18 0.23
CA GLU A 11 35.58 4.31 -0.79
C GLU A 11 34.97 2.90 -0.85
N THR A 12 34.09 2.55 0.11
CA THR A 12 33.48 1.22 0.18
C THR A 12 32.18 1.17 -0.61
N TRP A 13 32.14 0.26 -1.58
CA TRP A 13 30.92 -0.14 -2.28
C TRP A 13 30.39 -1.44 -1.65
N PRO A 14 29.38 -1.37 -0.77
CA PRO A 14 28.88 -2.55 -0.08
C PRO A 14 28.19 -3.50 -1.06
N GLU A 15 28.37 -4.80 -0.85
CA GLU A 15 27.64 -5.80 -1.61
C GLU A 15 26.14 -5.75 -1.27
N MET A 16 25.34 -5.36 -2.27
CA MET A 16 23.89 -5.25 -2.17
C MET A 16 23.21 -6.63 -2.35
N PRO A 17 22.16 -6.93 -1.58
CA PRO A 17 21.33 -8.11 -1.85
C PRO A 17 20.67 -8.03 -3.23
N GLU A 18 20.67 -9.13 -4.01
CA GLU A 18 20.12 -9.18 -5.37
C GLU A 18 18.64 -8.74 -5.48
N GLU A 19 17.88 -8.90 -4.39
CA GLU A 19 16.44 -8.62 -4.31
C GLU A 19 16.11 -7.14 -4.06
N VAL A 20 17.13 -6.34 -3.74
CA VAL A 20 17.03 -4.92 -3.40
C VAL A 20 17.67 -4.10 -4.51
N THR A 21 16.83 -3.50 -5.35
CA THR A 21 17.24 -2.75 -6.54
C THR A 21 16.55 -1.39 -6.58
N ASP A 22 17.04 -0.48 -7.44
CA ASP A 22 16.47 0.87 -7.66
C ASP A 22 16.47 1.72 -6.37
N ARG A 23 15.43 2.53 -6.12
CA ARG A 23 15.36 3.42 -4.94
C ARG A 23 15.66 2.74 -3.59
N PRO A 24 15.14 1.53 -3.30
CA PRO A 24 15.55 0.80 -2.11
C PRO A 24 17.07 0.59 -2.00
N ALA A 25 17.76 0.33 -3.10
CA ALA A 25 19.20 0.15 -3.09
C ALA A 25 19.92 1.46 -2.73
N ASP A 26 19.53 2.58 -3.35
CA ASP A 26 20.11 3.90 -3.07
C ASP A 26 19.98 4.32 -1.60
N VAL A 27 18.87 3.94 -0.95
CA VAL A 27 18.61 4.24 0.47
C VAL A 27 19.44 3.34 1.40
N TRP A 28 19.59 2.06 1.06
CA TRP A 28 20.26 1.08 1.91
C TRP A 28 21.77 1.02 1.73
N GLU A 29 22.30 1.45 0.58
CA GLU A 29 23.73 1.49 0.30
C GLU A 29 24.55 2.18 1.41
N PRO A 30 24.27 3.43 1.83
CA PRO A 30 25.03 4.08 2.90
C PRO A 30 24.89 3.37 4.25
N LEU A 31 23.75 2.73 4.53
CA LEU A 31 23.52 1.99 5.77
C LEU A 31 24.33 0.70 5.82
N LEU A 32 24.44 0.00 4.69
CA LEU A 32 25.26 -1.20 4.55
C LEU A 32 26.75 -0.86 4.58
N ALA A 33 27.19 0.25 4.00
CA ALA A 33 28.57 0.71 4.11
C ALA A 33 29.00 0.99 5.56
N VAL A 34 28.12 1.58 6.38
CA VAL A 34 28.36 1.76 7.82
C VAL A 34 28.41 0.43 8.55
N ALA A 35 27.53 -0.52 8.21
CA ALA A 35 27.54 -1.86 8.81
C ALA A 35 28.80 -2.65 8.45
N ASP A 36 29.30 -2.51 7.22
CA ASP A 36 30.55 -3.09 6.74
C ASP A 36 31.76 -2.49 7.48
N ALA A 37 31.78 -1.18 7.69
CA ALA A 37 32.80 -0.50 8.50
C ALA A 37 32.75 -0.89 9.99
N ALA A 38 31.56 -1.17 10.52
CA ALA A 38 31.39 -1.62 11.91
C ALA A 38 31.90 -3.06 12.13
N GLY A 39 31.90 -3.89 11.08
CA GLY A 39 32.43 -5.25 11.10
C GLY A 39 31.70 -6.21 12.05
N GLY A 40 32.31 -7.37 12.30
CA GLY A 40 31.69 -8.43 13.13
C GLY A 40 30.40 -8.97 12.51
N GLU A 41 29.32 -9.00 13.29
CA GLU A 41 28.00 -9.50 12.85
C GLU A 41 27.13 -8.43 12.15
N TRP A 42 27.52 -7.16 12.22
CA TRP A 42 26.74 -6.05 11.66
C TRP A 42 26.51 -6.15 10.15
N PRO A 43 27.50 -6.49 9.30
CA PRO A 43 27.33 -6.68 7.86
C PRO A 43 26.21 -7.66 7.51
N LYS A 44 26.16 -8.77 8.24
CA LYS A 44 25.19 -9.86 8.02
C LYS A 44 23.80 -9.47 8.49
N ARG A 45 23.70 -8.87 9.67
CA ARG A 45 22.41 -8.41 10.23
C ARG A 45 21.78 -7.30 9.41
N ALA A 46 22.58 -6.36 8.93
CA ALA A 46 22.08 -5.25 8.13
C ALA A 46 21.52 -5.72 6.78
N ARG A 47 22.19 -6.66 6.10
CA ARG A 47 21.68 -7.27 4.85
C ARG A 47 20.38 -8.04 5.08
N ALA A 48 20.27 -8.82 6.16
CA ALA A 48 19.03 -9.51 6.52
C ALA A 48 17.87 -8.52 6.77
N ALA A 49 18.12 -7.46 7.55
CA ALA A 49 17.13 -6.42 7.82
C ALA A 49 16.72 -5.65 6.55
N CYS A 50 17.67 -5.35 5.67
CA CYS A 50 17.44 -4.70 4.39
C CYS A 50 16.42 -5.49 3.54
N VAL A 51 16.66 -6.80 3.36
CA VAL A 51 15.76 -7.68 2.62
C VAL A 51 14.37 -7.74 3.26
N GLU A 52 14.28 -7.95 4.58
CA GLU A 52 12.99 -8.03 5.27
C GLU A 52 12.19 -6.74 5.17
N LEU A 53 12.82 -5.58 5.42
CA LEU A 53 12.15 -4.28 5.42
C LEU A 53 11.73 -3.86 4.02
N VAL A 54 12.56 -4.10 3.00
CA VAL A 54 12.19 -3.82 1.60
C VAL A 54 11.03 -4.72 1.15
N ASN A 55 11.03 -5.99 1.55
CA ASN A 55 9.92 -6.90 1.24
C ASN A 55 8.63 -6.52 2.00
N ALA A 56 8.74 -6.09 3.26
CA ALA A 56 7.61 -5.58 4.03
C ALA A 56 7.02 -4.30 3.41
N ALA A 57 7.87 -3.37 2.97
CA ALA A 57 7.44 -2.15 2.29
C ALA A 57 6.70 -2.44 0.97
N LYS A 58 7.18 -3.41 0.18
CA LYS A 58 6.49 -3.87 -1.04
C LYS A 58 5.11 -4.47 -0.75
N ALA A 59 4.91 -5.07 0.44
CA ALA A 59 3.60 -5.57 0.86
C ALA A 59 2.68 -4.42 1.32
N ASP A 60 3.23 -3.41 1.99
CA ASP A 60 2.49 -2.23 2.45
C ASP A 60 2.02 -1.34 1.29
N ASP A 61 2.82 -1.19 0.23
CA ASP A 61 2.43 -0.48 -1.01
C ASP A 61 1.20 -1.10 -1.70
N LYS A 62 1.07 -2.44 -1.64
CA LYS A 62 -0.14 -3.13 -2.13
C LYS A 62 -1.34 -2.83 -1.24
N GLY A 63 -1.14 -2.78 0.08
CA GLY A 63 -2.15 -2.34 1.04
C GLY A 63 -2.64 -0.93 0.74
N SER A 64 -1.72 0.02 0.53
CA SER A 64 -2.03 1.41 0.17
C SER A 64 -2.83 1.52 -1.14
N THR A 65 -2.41 0.79 -2.18
CA THR A 65 -3.11 0.76 -3.47
C THR A 65 -4.51 0.18 -3.36
N GLY A 66 -4.67 -0.94 -2.64
CA GLY A 66 -5.97 -1.57 -2.45
C GLY A 66 -6.92 -0.73 -1.59
N ILE A 67 -6.42 -0.08 -0.53
CA ILE A 67 -7.21 0.85 0.30
C ILE A 67 -7.67 2.05 -0.55
N ARG A 68 -6.79 2.58 -1.39
CA ARG A 68 -7.13 3.63 -2.35
C ARG A 68 -8.23 3.17 -3.31
N LEU A 69 -8.12 1.96 -3.86
CA LEU A 69 -9.16 1.37 -4.71
C LEU A 69 -10.51 1.28 -3.99
N LEU A 70 -10.53 0.78 -2.76
CA LEU A 70 -11.76 0.68 -1.98
C LEU A 70 -12.39 2.05 -1.73
N THR A 71 -11.56 3.06 -1.47
CA THR A 71 -12.00 4.44 -1.24
C THR A 71 -12.60 5.05 -2.51
N ASP A 72 -11.91 4.94 -3.65
CA ASP A 72 -12.41 5.42 -4.94
C ASP A 72 -13.69 4.68 -5.37
N LEU A 73 -13.75 3.36 -5.09
CA LEU A 73 -14.96 2.57 -5.33
C LEU A 73 -16.14 3.09 -4.51
N ARG A 74 -15.95 3.41 -3.23
CA ARG A 74 -17.00 3.94 -2.36
C ARG A 74 -17.47 5.32 -2.83
N ASP A 75 -16.53 6.25 -2.97
CA ASP A 75 -16.81 7.68 -3.03
C ASP A 75 -17.09 8.14 -4.47
N GLN A 76 -16.39 7.59 -5.46
CA GLN A 76 -16.46 8.05 -6.85
C GLN A 76 -17.24 7.09 -7.76
N VAL A 77 -17.13 5.78 -7.53
CA VAL A 77 -17.72 4.78 -8.44
C VAL A 77 -19.13 4.41 -8.04
N PHE A 78 -19.34 3.93 -6.82
CA PHE A 78 -20.66 3.50 -6.35
C PHE A 78 -21.50 4.71 -5.93
N ASN A 79 -20.98 5.60 -5.08
CA ASN A 79 -21.63 6.85 -4.67
C ASN A 79 -23.16 6.69 -4.42
N GLY A 80 -23.53 5.69 -3.61
CA GLY A 80 -24.94 5.37 -3.27
C GLY A 80 -25.69 4.44 -4.25
N ILE A 81 -25.05 3.97 -5.33
CA ILE A 81 -25.61 2.94 -6.23
C ILE A 81 -25.43 1.56 -5.62
N ASP A 82 -26.45 0.70 -5.67
CA ASP A 82 -26.37 -0.64 -5.06
C ASP A 82 -25.51 -1.64 -5.83
N ARG A 83 -25.48 -1.54 -7.15
CA ARG A 83 -24.82 -2.51 -8.04
C ARG A 83 -24.39 -1.89 -9.36
N LEU A 84 -23.20 -2.25 -9.82
CA LEU A 84 -22.65 -1.76 -11.08
C LEU A 84 -22.01 -2.90 -11.88
N PRO A 85 -22.24 -2.96 -13.20
CA PRO A 85 -21.52 -3.89 -14.06
C PRO A 85 -20.02 -3.55 -14.09
N THR A 86 -19.17 -4.56 -14.24
CA THR A 86 -17.70 -4.40 -14.21
C THR A 86 -17.22 -3.37 -15.23
N VAL A 87 -17.88 -3.27 -16.39
CA VAL A 87 -17.57 -2.28 -17.43
C VAL A 87 -17.77 -0.86 -16.88
N ALA A 88 -18.94 -0.56 -16.30
CA ALA A 88 -19.21 0.74 -15.72
C ALA A 88 -18.31 1.09 -14.52
N VAL A 89 -17.93 0.08 -13.73
CA VAL A 89 -16.94 0.26 -12.64
C VAL A 89 -15.59 0.69 -13.21
N LEU A 90 -15.10 -0.01 -14.24
CA LEU A 90 -13.83 0.34 -14.89
C LEU A 90 -13.89 1.70 -15.56
N ASP A 91 -14.95 2.00 -16.31
CA ASP A 91 -15.10 3.29 -16.99
C ASP A 91 -15.03 4.45 -15.99
N ARG A 92 -15.69 4.34 -14.83
CA ARG A 92 -15.63 5.35 -13.78
C ARG A 92 -14.26 5.44 -13.12
N LEU A 93 -13.60 4.30 -12.83
CA LEU A 93 -12.26 4.31 -12.24
C LEU A 93 -11.22 4.93 -13.18
N LEU A 94 -11.29 4.60 -14.47
CA LEU A 94 -10.36 5.10 -15.48
C LEU A 94 -10.56 6.58 -15.81
N ALA A 95 -11.73 7.13 -15.49
CA ALA A 95 -12.03 8.56 -15.64
C ALA A 95 -11.55 9.42 -14.46
N LEU A 96 -10.95 8.82 -13.43
CA LEU A 96 -10.38 9.56 -12.30
C LEU A 96 -8.96 10.03 -12.61
N ASP A 97 -8.81 11.28 -13.05
CA ASP A 97 -7.51 11.87 -13.40
C ASP A 97 -6.52 11.89 -12.23
N GLU A 98 -7.02 12.09 -11.01
CA GLU A 98 -6.20 12.12 -9.80
C GLU A 98 -5.73 10.72 -9.34
N ALA A 99 -6.26 9.64 -9.94
CA ALA A 99 -6.03 8.26 -9.51
C ALA A 99 -5.18 7.46 -10.51
N PRO A 100 -4.38 6.48 -10.04
CA PRO A 100 -3.43 5.76 -10.87
C PRO A 100 -4.11 4.72 -11.80
N TRP A 101 -5.44 4.60 -11.79
CA TRP A 101 -6.14 3.52 -12.49
C TRP A 101 -5.96 3.56 -14.00
N ALA A 102 -5.82 4.75 -14.57
CA ALA A 102 -5.58 4.94 -16.00
C ALA A 102 -4.18 4.46 -16.43
N ASP A 103 -3.18 4.53 -15.53
CA ASP A 103 -1.81 4.12 -15.78
C ASP A 103 -1.18 3.42 -14.57
N MET A 104 -1.43 2.11 -14.46
CA MET A 104 -0.88 1.23 -13.44
C MET A 104 0.45 0.60 -13.91
N GLY A 105 1.41 1.43 -14.31
CA GLY A 105 2.74 0.98 -14.78
C GLY A 105 2.79 0.67 -16.27
N GLY A 106 2.28 1.59 -17.08
CA GLY A 106 2.20 1.54 -18.54
C GLY A 106 0.93 0.88 -19.08
N LYS A 107 0.00 0.48 -18.21
CA LYS A 107 -1.25 -0.20 -18.60
C LYS A 107 -2.43 0.24 -17.73
N PRO A 108 -3.61 0.49 -18.33
CA PRO A 108 -4.82 0.79 -17.57
C PRO A 108 -5.30 -0.42 -16.78
N LEU A 109 -5.97 -0.15 -15.65
CA LEU A 109 -6.66 -1.15 -14.86
C LEU A 109 -7.70 -1.87 -15.73
N ASN A 110 -7.68 -3.19 -15.72
CA ASN A 110 -8.62 -4.02 -16.46
C ASN A 110 -9.43 -4.93 -15.53
N ALA A 111 -10.43 -5.63 -16.06
CA ALA A 111 -11.32 -6.48 -15.28
C ALA A 111 -10.58 -7.57 -14.48
N ARG A 112 -9.47 -8.11 -15.02
CA ARG A 112 -8.66 -9.11 -14.32
C ARG A 112 -7.88 -8.49 -13.16
N GLY A 113 -7.29 -7.31 -13.37
CA GLY A 113 -6.59 -6.54 -12.34
C GLY A 113 -7.53 -6.14 -11.20
N LEU A 114 -8.70 -5.59 -11.54
CA LEU A 114 -9.74 -5.24 -10.58
C LEU A 114 -10.19 -6.45 -9.75
N SER A 115 -10.47 -7.59 -10.41
CA SER A 115 -10.85 -8.82 -9.72
C SER A 115 -9.74 -9.34 -8.80
N LYS A 116 -8.47 -9.23 -9.20
CA LYS A 116 -7.33 -9.62 -8.38
C LYS A 116 -7.24 -8.77 -7.11
N LEU A 117 -7.32 -7.44 -7.25
CA LEU A 117 -7.27 -6.51 -6.12
C LEU A 117 -8.45 -6.72 -5.17
N LEU A 118 -9.66 -6.91 -5.71
CA LEU A 118 -10.85 -7.09 -4.88
C LEU A 118 -10.88 -8.43 -4.14
N ARG A 119 -10.28 -9.50 -4.70
CA ARG A 119 -10.20 -10.82 -4.04
C ARG A 119 -9.36 -10.85 -2.78
N GLU A 120 -8.51 -9.85 -2.56
CA GLU A 120 -7.73 -9.71 -1.32
C GLU A 120 -8.62 -9.31 -0.14
N TYR A 121 -9.83 -8.79 -0.41
CA TYR A 121 -10.81 -8.41 0.59
C TYR A 121 -11.89 -9.47 0.78
N MET A 122 -12.34 -9.60 2.04
CA MET A 122 -13.39 -10.52 2.44
C MET A 122 -14.71 -9.77 2.63
N THR A 123 -15.79 -10.43 2.23
CA THR A 123 -17.17 -10.05 2.54
C THR A 123 -17.52 -10.38 3.99
N SER A 124 -18.69 -9.92 4.46
CA SER A 124 -19.24 -10.26 5.79
C SER A 124 -19.35 -11.77 6.02
N ASP A 125 -19.58 -12.54 4.96
CA ASP A 125 -19.72 -14.00 5.01
C ASP A 125 -18.37 -14.73 4.96
N ASN A 126 -17.25 -14.00 5.14
CA ASN A 126 -15.88 -14.51 5.05
C ASN A 126 -15.57 -15.17 3.70
N THR A 127 -16.16 -14.65 2.62
CA THR A 127 -15.87 -15.06 1.25
C THR A 127 -15.19 -13.92 0.48
N PRO A 128 -14.27 -14.19 -0.46
CA PRO A 128 -13.61 -13.13 -1.23
C PRO A 128 -14.60 -12.28 -2.05
N VAL A 129 -14.35 -10.99 -2.17
CA VAL A 129 -15.16 -10.13 -3.04
C VAL A 129 -14.96 -10.53 -4.50
N VAL A 130 -16.04 -10.95 -5.16
CA VAL A 130 -16.02 -11.44 -6.54
C VAL A 130 -17.16 -10.86 -7.38
N ALA A 131 -16.93 -10.74 -8.69
CA ALA A 131 -17.95 -10.26 -9.61
C ALA A 131 -19.13 -11.26 -9.70
N ARG A 132 -20.33 -10.79 -9.38
CA ARG A 132 -21.59 -11.53 -9.45
C ARG A 132 -22.37 -11.19 -10.72
N ASN A 133 -23.32 -12.04 -11.07
CA ASN A 133 -24.20 -11.80 -12.19
C ASN A 133 -25.23 -10.72 -11.82
N ILE A 134 -25.33 -9.68 -12.63
CA ILE A 134 -26.31 -8.59 -12.54
C ILE A 134 -27.23 -8.72 -13.75
N LYS A 135 -28.54 -8.83 -13.49
CA LYS A 135 -29.58 -8.85 -14.53
C LYS A 135 -30.05 -7.42 -14.77
N THR A 136 -29.82 -6.91 -15.98
CA THR A 136 -30.28 -5.58 -16.40
C THR A 136 -30.89 -5.68 -17.79
N GLY A 137 -32.17 -5.31 -17.95
CA GLY A 137 -32.81 -5.18 -19.26
C GLY A 137 -32.80 -6.44 -20.13
N GLY A 138 -32.82 -7.64 -19.54
CA GLY A 138 -32.79 -8.91 -20.28
C GLY A 138 -31.39 -9.49 -20.53
N THR A 139 -30.34 -8.74 -20.24
CA THR A 139 -28.94 -9.21 -20.36
C THR A 139 -28.35 -9.49 -18.98
N VAL A 140 -27.51 -10.53 -18.90
CA VAL A 140 -26.75 -10.87 -17.69
C VAL A 140 -25.32 -10.37 -17.87
N LEU A 141 -24.91 -9.40 -17.05
CA LEU A 141 -23.54 -8.88 -17.02
C LEU A 141 -22.86 -9.26 -15.73
N LYS A 142 -21.52 -9.36 -15.74
CA LYS A 142 -20.73 -9.46 -14.52
C LYS A 142 -20.57 -8.07 -13.89
N GLY A 143 -20.65 -7.99 -12.57
CA GLY A 143 -20.47 -6.74 -11.83
C GLY A 143 -20.34 -6.95 -10.34
N TYR A 144 -20.30 -5.85 -9.60
CA TYR A 144 -20.09 -5.84 -8.16
C TYR A 144 -21.27 -5.18 -7.46
N TYR A 145 -21.55 -5.64 -6.24
CA TYR A 145 -22.58 -5.07 -5.37
C TYR A 145 -21.89 -4.27 -4.27
N ALA A 146 -22.43 -3.09 -3.97
CA ALA A 146 -21.94 -2.25 -2.88
C ALA A 146 -21.99 -2.99 -1.54
N ALA A 147 -23.00 -3.85 -1.34
CA ALA A 147 -23.12 -4.70 -0.15
C ALA A 147 -21.92 -5.63 0.07
N ASP A 148 -21.33 -6.18 -0.99
CA ASP A 148 -20.16 -7.08 -0.89
C ASP A 148 -18.90 -6.31 -0.50
N LEU A 149 -18.84 -5.02 -0.85
CA LEU A 149 -17.72 -4.12 -0.54
C LEU A 149 -17.90 -3.39 0.80
N HIS A 150 -19.11 -3.39 1.36
CA HIS A 150 -19.44 -2.58 2.53
C HIS A 150 -18.60 -2.92 3.76
N ASP A 151 -18.42 -4.21 4.04
CA ASP A 151 -17.57 -4.66 5.16
C ASP A 151 -16.11 -4.22 4.96
N ALA A 152 -15.59 -4.32 3.74
CA ALA A 152 -14.26 -3.84 3.41
C ALA A 152 -14.13 -2.31 3.57
N TRP A 153 -15.14 -1.53 3.15
CA TRP A 153 -15.17 -0.08 3.37
C TRP A 153 -15.15 0.30 4.84
N GLN A 154 -15.92 -0.41 5.68
CA GLN A 154 -15.95 -0.15 7.13
C GLN A 154 -14.60 -0.45 7.80
N ARG A 155 -13.92 -1.50 7.35
CA ARG A 155 -12.65 -1.94 7.97
C ARG A 155 -11.44 -1.15 7.50
N TYR A 156 -11.38 -0.80 6.22
CA TYR A 156 -10.18 -0.27 5.58
C TYR A 156 -10.28 1.20 5.17
N CYS A 157 -11.49 1.76 5.10
CA CYS A 157 -11.72 3.16 4.73
C CYS A 157 -12.38 3.94 5.89
N PRO A 158 -11.78 3.98 7.09
CA PRO A 158 -12.38 4.71 8.21
C PRO A 158 -12.59 6.18 7.82
N PRO A 159 -13.70 6.81 8.26
CA PRO A 159 -13.84 8.25 8.11
C PRO A 159 -12.64 8.94 8.79
N PRO A 160 -12.13 10.06 8.24
CA PRO A 160 -11.05 10.79 8.87
C PRO A 160 -11.40 11.04 10.33
N PRO A 161 -10.49 10.78 11.28
CA PRO A 161 -10.79 10.93 12.69
C PRO A 161 -11.26 12.36 12.94
N GLU A 162 -12.44 12.50 13.53
CA GLU A 162 -13.12 13.77 13.79
C GLU A 162 -12.37 14.66 14.81
N ASN A 163 -11.16 14.29 15.25
CA ASN A 163 -10.42 15.00 16.26
C ASN A 163 -8.90 15.03 15.99
N PRO A 164 -8.40 16.03 15.26
CA PRO A 164 -6.97 16.27 15.15
C PRO A 164 -6.52 16.95 16.45
N LEU A 165 -5.86 16.19 17.31
CA LEU A 165 -5.11 16.70 18.48
C LEU A 165 -5.99 17.31 19.57
N LEU A 166 -6.41 16.49 20.55
CA LEU A 166 -6.55 17.04 21.89
C LEU A 166 -5.19 17.66 22.28
N PRO A 167 -5.14 18.93 22.69
CA PRO A 167 -3.89 19.56 23.10
C PRO A 167 -3.27 18.72 24.22
N LEU A 168 -2.00 18.35 24.05
CA LEU A 168 -1.25 17.61 25.06
C LEU A 168 -1.37 18.35 26.40
N PRO A 169 -1.82 17.68 27.48
CA PRO A 169 -1.82 18.31 28.79
C PRO A 169 -0.38 18.73 29.13
N PRO A 170 -0.18 19.89 29.77
CA PRO A 170 1.15 20.41 30.08
C PRO A 170 1.93 19.38 30.92
N LEU A 171 3.18 19.12 30.53
CA LEU A 171 4.05 18.19 31.24
C LEU A 171 4.28 18.68 32.69
N PRO A 172 4.23 17.78 33.69
CA PRO A 172 4.53 18.16 35.06
C PRO A 172 5.99 18.61 35.18
N PRO A 173 6.30 19.60 36.03
CA PRO A 173 7.67 20.02 36.26
C PRO A 173 8.46 18.86 36.89
N TRP A 174 9.53 18.45 36.22
CA TRP A 174 10.46 17.44 36.72
C TRP A 174 10.94 17.82 38.12
N SER A 175 10.62 17.00 39.12
CA SER A 175 11.16 17.13 40.46
C SER A 175 12.67 16.85 40.39
N GLN A 176 13.48 17.86 40.71
CA GLN A 176 14.90 17.69 40.99
C GLN A 176 15.06 16.79 42.22
N ALA A 177 15.86 15.74 42.09
CA ALA A 177 16.50 15.02 43.17
C ALA A 177 17.91 14.62 42.72
#